data_AF-A0A6A2XTQ9-F1
#
_entry.id   AF-A0A6A2XTQ9-F1
#
_cell.length_a   1.000
_cell.length_b   1.000
_cell.length_c   1.000
_cell.angle_alpha   90.00
_cell.angle_beta   90.00
_cell.angle_gamma   90.00
#
_symmetry.space_group_name_H-M   'P 1'
#
loop_
_entity.id
_entity.type
_entity.pdbx_description
1 polymer ?
#
loop_
_entity_poly.entity_id
_entity_poly.type
_entity_poly.pdbx_seq_one_letter_code
_entity_poly.pdbx_strand_id
1 'polypeptide(L)'
;MRGTAIIICLQQLKGIFGVKHFTTHTDVVSVLQAVFRHRDEWRWQSAVVGDLKGLNAPSIQYLNFDPQYLPVTVRAGIVIGLTAMTEGMAIGRSFAVMKNEQTDGNTEMIAFGFMNIIGSFTICYLTTGPFSKTAVNFNAGCRTAMSNVIMGLCMILTLLFLAPLFSYTPLVALSAIIMSAMLGLINYKEMIHLFKVDKFDFVICMTAFLGVSFISMDVGLMLSVRISSTT
;
A
#
# COMPACT_ATOMS: atom_id res chain seq x y z
N MET A 1 0.13 -4.21 9.58
CA MET A 1 0.78 -3.74 8.33
C MET A 1 2.21 -4.24 8.09
N ARG A 2 2.92 -4.79 9.10
CA ARG A 2 4.29 -5.30 8.86
C ARG A 2 4.35 -6.59 8.04
N GLY A 3 3.31 -7.44 8.10
CA GLY A 3 3.23 -8.67 7.29
C GLY A 3 3.06 -8.40 5.79
N THR A 4 2.26 -7.40 5.42
CA THR A 4 2.10 -6.98 4.02
C THR A 4 3.38 -6.37 3.45
N ALA A 5 4.19 -5.68 4.26
CA ALA A 5 5.49 -5.16 3.84
C ALA A 5 6.44 -6.26 3.33
N ILE A 6 6.43 -7.45 3.95
CA ILE A 6 7.24 -8.59 3.50
C ILE A 6 6.76 -9.13 2.14
N ILE A 7 5.45 -9.24 1.95
CA ILE A 7 4.87 -9.67 0.67
C ILE A 7 5.22 -8.68 -0.43
N ILE A 8 5.05 -7.38 -0.16
CA ILE A 8 5.41 -6.32 -1.10
C ILE A 8 6.90 -6.42 -1.44
N CYS A 9 7.77 -6.59 -0.45
CA CYS A 9 9.20 -6.82 -0.68
C CYS A 9 9.46 -8.02 -1.59
N LEU A 10 8.80 -9.15 -1.34
CA LEU A 10 8.94 -10.35 -2.16
C LEU A 10 8.41 -10.15 -3.58
N GLN A 11 7.33 -9.40 -3.76
CA GLN A 11 6.81 -9.04 -5.07
C GLN A 11 7.74 -8.09 -5.84
N GLN A 12 8.47 -7.21 -5.14
CA GLN A 12 9.47 -6.35 -5.76
C GLN A 12 10.65 -7.14 -6.36
N LEU A 13 10.86 -8.39 -5.95
CA LEU A 13 11.84 -9.28 -6.60
C LEU A 13 11.53 -9.49 -8.09
N LYS A 14 10.26 -9.42 -8.51
CA LYS A 14 9.88 -9.44 -9.94
C LYS A 14 10.60 -8.35 -10.73
N GLY A 15 10.57 -7.12 -10.20
CA GLY A 15 11.18 -5.97 -10.84
C GLY A 15 12.70 -6.04 -10.85
N ILE A 16 13.30 -6.63 -9.81
CA ILE A 16 14.75 -6.84 -9.69
C ILE A 16 15.24 -7.92 -10.67
N PHE A 17 14.54 -9.04 -10.78
CA PHE A 17 14.95 -10.17 -11.63
C PHE A 17 14.42 -10.12 -13.07
N GLY A 18 13.52 -9.17 -13.39
CA GLY A 18 13.00 -8.97 -14.73
C GLY A 18 12.11 -10.10 -15.25
N VAL A 19 11.48 -10.87 -14.35
CA VAL A 19 10.65 -12.04 -14.70
C VAL A 19 9.32 -11.60 -15.33
N LYS A 20 9.01 -12.08 -16.54
CA LYS A 20 7.79 -11.72 -17.27
C LYS A 20 6.57 -12.48 -16.75
N HIS A 21 6.72 -13.78 -16.50
CA HIS A 21 5.68 -14.62 -15.91
C HIS A 21 5.81 -14.67 -14.40
N PHE A 22 5.13 -13.76 -13.72
CA PHE A 22 5.10 -13.72 -12.26
C PHE A 22 3.72 -14.15 -11.76
N THR A 23 3.69 -14.94 -10.69
CA THR A 23 2.46 -15.44 -10.09
C THR A 23 1.52 -14.28 -9.69
N THR A 24 0.22 -14.50 -9.88
CA THR A 24 -0.83 -13.56 -9.44
C THR A 24 -1.16 -13.74 -7.96
N HIS A 25 -0.69 -14.82 -7.35
CA HIS A 25 -0.88 -15.10 -5.93
C HIS A 25 0.04 -14.24 -5.07
N THR A 26 -0.49 -13.69 -3.98
CA THR A 26 0.23 -12.78 -3.08
C THR A 26 0.93 -13.51 -1.92
N ASP A 27 0.95 -14.84 -1.94
CA ASP A 27 1.51 -15.65 -0.86
C ASP A 27 3.02 -15.77 -0.99
N VAL A 28 3.74 -15.75 0.14
CA VAL A 28 5.19 -15.89 0.16
C VAL A 28 5.67 -17.18 -0.49
N VAL A 29 4.94 -18.29 -0.28
CA VAL A 29 5.29 -19.59 -0.86
C VAL A 29 5.15 -19.55 -2.39
N SER A 30 4.01 -19.05 -2.87
CA SER A 30 3.72 -18.91 -4.31
C SER A 30 4.75 -18.00 -4.99
N VAL A 31 5.10 -16.88 -4.36
CA VAL A 31 6.09 -15.92 -4.87
C VAL A 31 7.49 -16.53 -4.91
N LEU A 32 7.94 -17.15 -3.81
CA LEU A 32 9.26 -17.80 -3.77
C LEU A 32 9.34 -18.94 -4.79
N GLN A 33 8.32 -19.79 -4.86
CA GLN A 33 8.29 -20.90 -5.80
C GLN A 33 8.30 -20.41 -7.25
N ALA A 34 7.59 -19.33 -7.58
CA ALA A 34 7.65 -18.71 -8.90
C ALA A 34 9.04 -18.17 -9.22
N VAL A 35 9.69 -17.49 -8.27
CA VAL A 35 11.07 -16.97 -8.44
C VAL A 35 12.08 -18.09 -8.68
N PHE A 36 11.96 -19.20 -7.94
CA PHE A 36 12.86 -20.35 -8.10
C PHE A 36 12.56 -21.17 -9.36
N ARG A 37 11.29 -21.31 -9.75
CA ARG A 37 10.89 -22.09 -10.93
C ARG A 37 11.17 -21.35 -12.25
N HIS A 38 11.09 -20.03 -12.29
CA HIS A 38 11.38 -19.20 -13.47
C HIS A 38 12.80 -18.62 -13.47
N ARG A 39 13.78 -19.34 -12.90
CA ARG A 39 15.21 -18.95 -12.90
C ARG A 39 15.79 -18.77 -14.30
N ASP A 40 15.27 -19.50 -15.30
CA ASP A 40 15.73 -19.43 -16.68
C ASP A 40 15.29 -18.13 -17.39
N GLU A 41 14.29 -17.42 -16.86
CA GLU A 41 13.81 -16.13 -17.37
C GLU A 41 14.52 -14.93 -16.72
N TRP A 42 15.55 -15.15 -15.90
CA TRP A 42 16.29 -14.06 -15.27
C TRP A 42 17.00 -13.22 -16.32
N ARG A 43 16.50 -12.00 -16.53
CA ARG A 43 17.07 -11.05 -17.48
C ARG A 43 17.87 -10.01 -16.69
N TRP A 44 19.17 -9.92 -17.01
CA TRP A 44 20.06 -8.87 -16.49
C TRP A 44 19.71 -7.46 -17.00
N GLN A 45 18.96 -7.37 -18.10
CA GLN A 45 18.47 -6.09 -18.64
C GLN A 45 17.22 -5.65 -17.88
N SER A 46 17.31 -4.51 -17.19
CA SER A 46 16.18 -3.90 -16.51
C SER A 46 15.12 -3.45 -17.52
N ALA A 47 13.89 -3.91 -17.32
CA ALA A 47 12.76 -3.33 -18.03
C ALA A 47 12.54 -1.90 -17.53
N VAL A 48 12.24 -0.99 -18.46
CA VAL A 48 11.91 0.41 -18.15
C VAL A 48 10.40 0.57 -17.99
N VAL A 49 9.98 1.63 -17.31
CA VAL A 49 8.56 1.94 -17.09
C VAL A 49 7.80 2.08 -18.42
N GLY A 50 8.44 2.67 -19.43
CA GLY A 50 7.84 2.88 -20.75
C GLY A 50 7.07 4.20 -20.84
N ASP A 51 6.31 4.36 -21.92
CA ASP A 51 5.69 5.64 -22.27
C ASP A 51 4.61 6.05 -21.26
N LEU A 52 4.81 7.22 -20.65
CA LEU A 52 3.91 7.81 -19.66
C LEU A 52 3.05 8.84 -20.38
N LYS A 53 1.79 8.46 -20.66
CA LYS A 53 0.77 9.43 -21.06
C LYS A 53 0.53 10.38 -19.88
N GLY A 54 0.50 11.68 -20.15
CA GLY A 54 0.45 12.76 -19.15
C GLY A 54 -0.80 12.75 -18.26
N LEU A 55 -1.58 13.83 -18.24
CA LEU A 55 -2.79 13.85 -17.42
C LEU A 55 -3.82 12.81 -17.90
N ASN A 56 -4.37 12.03 -16.97
CA ASN A 56 -5.46 11.11 -17.26
C ASN A 56 -6.73 11.87 -17.66
N ALA A 57 -7.45 11.34 -18.66
CA ALA A 57 -8.76 11.83 -19.04
C ALA A 57 -9.81 11.57 -17.93
N PRO A 58 -10.95 12.27 -17.91
CA PRO A 58 -12.01 12.01 -16.94
C PRO A 58 -12.54 10.56 -17.03
N SER A 59 -12.76 9.93 -15.87
CA SER A 59 -13.14 8.52 -15.74
C SER A 59 -14.53 8.17 -16.29
N ILE A 60 -15.36 9.18 -16.59
CA ILE A 60 -16.77 9.04 -17.01
C ILE A 60 -16.91 8.13 -18.24
N GLN A 61 -15.94 8.15 -19.15
CA GLN A 61 -15.97 7.35 -20.39
C GLN A 61 -15.70 5.84 -20.16
N TYR A 62 -15.13 5.47 -19.01
CA TYR A 62 -14.76 4.09 -18.67
C TYR A 62 -15.76 3.41 -17.72
N LEU A 63 -16.86 4.09 -17.40
CA LEU A 63 -17.84 3.58 -16.45
C LEU A 63 -18.71 2.50 -17.10
N ASN A 64 -18.35 1.24 -16.85
CA ASN A 64 -19.08 0.09 -17.35
C ASN A 64 -19.98 -0.50 -16.26
N PHE A 65 -21.29 -0.53 -16.54
CA PHE A 65 -22.32 -1.08 -15.63
C PHE A 65 -22.79 -2.47 -16.04
N ASP A 66 -21.89 -3.27 -16.58
CA ASP A 66 -22.20 -4.65 -16.93
C ASP A 66 -22.53 -5.47 -15.65
N PRO A 67 -23.75 -6.05 -15.55
CA PRO A 67 -24.21 -6.77 -14.36
C PRO A 67 -23.34 -8.00 -14.02
N GLN A 68 -22.53 -8.50 -14.96
CA GLN A 68 -21.59 -9.59 -14.68
C GLN A 68 -20.45 -9.16 -13.73
N TYR A 69 -19.96 -7.93 -13.85
CA TYR A 69 -18.80 -7.44 -13.07
C TYR A 69 -19.20 -6.62 -11.84
N LEU A 70 -20.42 -6.08 -11.83
CA LEU A 70 -20.95 -5.26 -10.75
C LEU A 70 -20.86 -5.93 -9.36
N PRO A 71 -21.31 -7.19 -9.14
CA PRO A 71 -21.27 -7.80 -7.81
C PRO A 71 -19.83 -8.06 -7.33
N VAL A 72 -18.92 -8.41 -8.24
CA VAL A 72 -17.50 -8.64 -7.92
C VAL A 72 -16.83 -7.33 -7.51
N THR A 73 -17.05 -6.25 -8.26
CA THR A 73 -16.49 -4.92 -7.99
C THR A 73 -17.04 -4.32 -6.69
N VAL A 74 -18.33 -4.47 -6.41
CA VAL A 74 -18.92 -4.00 -5.15
C VAL A 74 -18.33 -4.75 -3.96
N ARG A 75 -18.23 -6.09 -4.04
CA ARG A 75 -17.63 -6.90 -2.97
C ARG A 75 -16.17 -6.53 -2.73
N ALA A 76 -15.38 -6.42 -3.80
CA ALA A 76 -13.99 -6.01 -3.71
C ALA A 76 -13.86 -4.60 -3.12
N GLY A 77 -14.65 -3.64 -3.62
CA GLY A 77 -14.70 -2.24 -3.18
C GLY A 77 -14.97 -2.07 -1.69
N ILE A 78 -15.91 -2.85 -1.14
CA ILE A 78 -16.21 -2.84 0.31
C ILE A 78 -14.99 -3.31 1.11
N VAL A 79 -14.37 -4.42 0.73
CA VAL A 79 -13.22 -5.00 1.45
C VAL A 79 -12.02 -4.04 1.41
N ILE A 80 -11.65 -3.55 0.24
CA ILE A 80 -10.51 -2.64 0.09
C ILE A 80 -10.79 -1.28 0.73
N GLY A 81 -12.03 -0.77 0.66
CA GLY A 81 -12.42 0.51 1.26
C GLY A 81 -12.32 0.49 2.78
N LEU A 82 -12.87 -0.53 3.43
CA LEU A 82 -12.75 -0.72 4.88
C LEU A 82 -11.29 -0.87 5.32
N THR A 83 -10.50 -1.59 4.53
CA THR A 83 -9.07 -1.79 4.82
C THR A 83 -8.29 -0.48 4.70
N ALA A 84 -8.53 0.31 3.64
CA ALA A 84 -7.89 1.60 3.40
C ALA A 84 -8.24 2.64 4.47
N MET A 85 -9.51 2.69 4.89
CA MET A 85 -9.96 3.56 5.98
C MET A 85 -9.29 3.18 7.31
N THR A 86 -9.26 1.89 7.64
CA THR A 86 -8.59 1.38 8.84
C THR A 86 -7.10 1.72 8.83
N GLU A 87 -6.44 1.58 7.68
CA GLU A 87 -5.03 1.94 7.52
C GLU A 87 -4.78 3.43 7.71
N GLY A 88 -5.61 4.25 7.07
CA GLY A 88 -5.57 5.71 7.20
C GLY A 88 -5.68 6.19 8.65
N MET A 89 -6.71 5.72 9.37
CA MET A 89 -6.95 6.10 10.77
C MET A 89 -5.83 5.61 11.70
N ALA A 90 -5.30 4.40 11.48
CA ALA A 90 -4.20 3.87 12.29
C ALA A 90 -2.95 4.75 12.18
N ILE A 91 -2.65 5.24 10.97
CA ILE A 91 -1.52 6.13 10.72
C ILE A 91 -1.80 7.52 11.29
N GLY A 92 -2.98 8.10 11.03
CA GLY A 92 -3.42 9.39 11.57
C GLY A 92 -3.27 9.45 13.09
N ARG A 93 -3.82 8.44 13.78
CA ARG A 93 -3.72 8.31 15.24
C ARG A 93 -2.28 8.16 15.73
N SER A 94 -1.44 7.40 15.01
CA SER A 94 -0.02 7.23 15.38
C SER A 94 0.75 8.55 15.37
N PHE A 95 0.50 9.42 14.39
CA PHE A 95 1.11 10.75 14.32
C PHE A 95 0.45 11.78 15.24
N ALA A 96 -0.86 11.67 15.50
CA ALA A 96 -1.57 12.52 16.45
C ALA A 96 -1.02 12.35 17.87
N VAL A 97 -0.72 11.11 18.29
CA VAL A 97 -0.06 10.81 19.57
C VAL A 97 1.33 11.46 19.65
N MET A 98 2.10 11.46 18.55
CA MET A 98 3.42 12.13 18.52
C MET A 98 3.31 13.66 18.59
N LYS A 99 2.24 14.25 18.05
CA LYS A 99 1.98 15.71 18.08
C LYS A 99 1.24 16.19 19.31
N ASN A 100 0.74 15.29 20.17
CA ASN A 100 -0.25 15.60 21.21
C ASN A 100 -1.48 16.36 20.67
N GLU A 101 -1.91 16.02 19.46
CA GLU A 101 -3.14 16.55 18.87
C GLU A 101 -4.29 15.56 19.05
N GLN A 102 -5.51 16.05 19.28
CA GLN A 102 -6.69 15.19 19.29
C GLN A 102 -7.24 15.05 17.88
N THR A 103 -7.14 13.85 17.33
CA THR A 103 -7.78 13.46 16.06
C THR A 103 -9.15 12.84 16.33
N ASP A 104 -10.17 13.38 15.68
CA ASP A 104 -11.50 12.78 15.63
C ASP A 104 -11.59 11.77 14.47
N GLY A 105 -11.78 10.49 14.81
CA GLY A 105 -11.86 9.40 13.84
C GLY A 105 -13.06 9.51 12.90
N ASN A 106 -14.18 10.09 13.34
CA ASN A 106 -15.35 10.28 12.48
C ASN A 106 -15.05 11.28 11.36
N THR A 107 -14.40 12.40 11.70
CA THR A 107 -13.97 13.40 10.73
C THR A 107 -12.92 12.82 9.76
N GLU A 108 -11.96 12.03 10.23
CA GLU A 108 -11.00 11.36 9.36
C GLU A 108 -11.68 10.36 8.40
N MET A 109 -12.67 9.60 8.87
CA MET A 109 -13.40 8.64 8.05
C MET A 109 -14.18 9.33 6.92
N ILE A 110 -14.86 10.44 7.23
CA ILE A 110 -15.55 11.25 6.22
C ILE A 110 -14.56 11.83 5.21
N ALA A 111 -13.39 12.31 5.67
CA ALA A 111 -12.35 12.84 4.80
C ALA A 111 -11.81 11.78 3.81
N PHE A 112 -11.54 10.55 4.28
CA PHE A 112 -11.11 9.44 3.41
C PHE A 112 -12.18 9.04 2.39
N GLY A 113 -13.45 9.01 2.80
CA GLY A 113 -14.57 8.74 1.88
C GLY A 113 -14.67 9.80 0.80
N PHE A 114 -14.67 11.08 1.19
CA PHE A 114 -14.77 12.20 0.26
C PHE A 114 -13.58 12.28 -0.71
N MET A 115 -12.37 12.04 -0.22
CA MET A 115 -11.15 11.99 -1.03
C MET A 115 -11.25 10.93 -2.14
N ASN A 116 -11.74 9.73 -1.81
CA ASN A 116 -11.86 8.64 -2.79
C ASN A 116 -13.02 8.86 -3.78
N ILE A 117 -14.13 9.48 -3.34
CA ILE A 117 -15.21 9.88 -4.25
C ILE A 117 -14.67 10.89 -5.29
N ILE A 118 -13.96 11.93 -4.84
CA ILE A 118 -13.37 12.91 -5.76
C ILE A 118 -12.32 12.24 -6.66
N GLY A 119 -11.45 11.39 -6.10
CA GLY A 119 -10.40 10.68 -6.83
C GLY A 119 -10.94 9.76 -7.93
N SER A 120 -12.14 9.19 -7.73
CA SER A 120 -12.79 8.30 -8.71
C SER A 120 -13.07 8.98 -10.06
N PHE A 121 -13.26 10.31 -10.07
CA PHE A 121 -13.50 11.06 -11.31
C PHE A 121 -12.24 11.23 -12.18
N THR A 122 -11.04 11.05 -11.60
CA THR A 122 -9.74 11.32 -12.25
C THR A 122 -8.96 10.04 -12.60
N ILE A 123 -9.63 8.88 -12.69
CA ILE A 123 -8.98 7.57 -12.92
C ILE A 123 -7.87 7.34 -11.88
N CYS A 124 -8.16 7.63 -10.61
CA CYS A 124 -7.27 7.32 -9.51
C CYS A 124 -7.59 5.94 -8.93
N TYR A 125 -6.57 5.22 -8.48
CA TYR A 125 -6.78 4.04 -7.63
C TYR A 125 -7.21 4.46 -6.23
N LEU A 126 -7.71 3.52 -5.43
CA LEU A 126 -8.10 3.77 -4.04
C LEU A 126 -6.92 4.38 -3.26
N THR A 127 -7.15 5.56 -2.71
CA THR A 127 -6.17 6.28 -1.90
C THR A 127 -6.26 5.83 -0.44
N THR A 128 -5.12 5.44 0.12
CA THR A 128 -4.95 5.02 1.53
C THR A 128 -4.05 5.99 2.28
N GLY A 129 -3.82 5.78 3.58
CA GLY A 129 -2.87 6.59 4.37
C GLY A 129 -1.41 6.23 4.05
N PRO A 130 -0.60 7.11 3.43
CA PRO A 130 0.75 6.75 3.03
C PRO A 130 1.74 7.01 4.19
N PHE A 131 2.02 5.99 5.01
CA PHE A 131 2.93 6.13 6.16
C PHE A 131 4.26 6.79 5.78
N SER A 132 4.90 6.32 4.70
CA SER A 132 6.23 6.82 4.29
C SER A 132 6.21 8.30 3.91
N LYS A 133 5.18 8.78 3.21
CA LYS A 133 5.09 10.19 2.80
C LYS A 133 4.77 11.09 3.99
N THR A 134 3.86 10.65 4.86
CA THR A 134 3.51 11.37 6.10
C THR A 134 4.70 11.44 7.06
N ALA A 135 5.49 10.37 7.19
CA ALA A 135 6.69 10.35 8.02
C ALA A 135 7.76 11.35 7.54
N VAL A 136 8.01 11.43 6.23
CA VAL A 136 8.96 12.40 5.66
C VAL A 136 8.45 13.82 5.87
N ASN A 137 7.17 14.08 5.61
CA ASN A 137 6.55 15.39 5.82
C ASN A 137 6.58 15.82 7.30
N PHE A 138 6.41 14.86 8.21
CA PHE A 138 6.53 15.08 9.66
C PHE A 138 7.98 15.40 10.05
N ASN A 139 8.95 14.64 9.56
CA ASN A 139 10.37 14.85 9.84
C ASN A 139 10.92 16.16 9.21
N ALA A 140 10.31 16.62 8.11
CA ALA A 140 10.60 17.93 7.51
C ALA A 140 10.06 19.11 8.34
N GLY A 141 9.34 18.85 9.44
CA GLY A 141 8.82 19.89 10.35
C GLY A 141 7.54 20.58 9.86
N CYS A 142 6.82 19.98 8.90
CA CYS A 142 5.61 20.59 8.36
C CYS A 142 4.47 20.64 9.39
N ARG A 143 3.91 21.84 9.59
CA ARG A 143 2.85 22.10 10.59
C ARG A 143 1.45 22.28 10.00
N THR A 144 1.33 22.50 8.69
CA THR A 144 0.04 22.79 8.03
C THR A 144 -0.29 21.81 6.91
N ALA A 145 -1.59 21.64 6.63
CA ALA A 145 -2.07 20.81 5.52
C ALA A 145 -1.66 21.36 4.13
N MET A 146 -1.22 22.63 4.08
CA MET A 146 -0.74 23.27 2.85
C MET A 146 0.46 22.54 2.24
N SER A 147 1.27 21.83 3.05
CA SER A 147 2.36 20.99 2.53
C SER A 147 1.86 19.95 1.53
N ASN A 148 0.72 19.31 1.81
CA ASN A 148 0.14 18.30 0.92
C ASN A 148 -0.38 18.92 -0.39
N VAL A 149 -0.89 20.16 -0.34
CA VAL A 149 -1.33 20.90 -1.54
C VAL A 149 -0.14 21.23 -2.44
N ILE A 150 0.95 21.74 -1.85
CA ILE A 150 2.20 22.05 -2.57
C ILE A 150 2.79 20.76 -3.17
N MET A 151 2.82 19.67 -2.41
CA MET A 151 3.27 18.36 -2.90
C MET A 151 2.44 17.88 -4.10
N GLY A 152 1.10 18.03 -4.05
CA GLY A 152 0.22 17.69 -5.16
C GLY A 152 0.48 18.56 -6.41
N LEU A 153 0.66 19.86 -6.23
CA LEU A 153 0.96 20.78 -7.33
C LEU A 153 2.32 20.49 -7.98
N CYS A 154 3.34 20.20 -7.18
CA CYS A 154 4.64 19.72 -7.68
C CYS A 154 4.50 18.39 -8.42
N MET A 155 3.65 17.47 -7.95
CA MET A 155 3.40 16.21 -8.64
C MET A 155 2.74 16.42 -10.02
N ILE A 156 1.78 17.33 -10.12
CA ILE A 156 1.16 17.69 -11.42
C ILE A 156 2.22 18.28 -12.37
N LEU A 157 3.05 19.20 -11.87
CA LEU A 157 4.09 19.84 -12.67
C LEU A 157 5.13 18.83 -13.17
N THR A 158 5.54 17.90 -12.31
CA THR A 158 6.50 16.85 -12.66
C THR A 158 5.93 15.86 -13.68
N LEU A 159 4.64 15.52 -13.61
CA LEU A 159 4.01 14.71 -14.66
C LEU A 159 3.90 15.46 -15.98
N LEU A 160 3.67 16.78 -15.97
CA LEU A 160 3.53 17.55 -17.21
C LEU A 160 4.87 17.77 -17.92
N PHE A 161 5.94 18.08 -17.18
CA PHE A 161 7.25 18.43 -17.75
C PHE A 161 8.27 17.30 -17.74
N LEU A 162 8.22 16.42 -16.73
CA LEU A 162 9.21 15.35 -16.50
C LEU A 162 8.72 13.95 -16.88
N ALA A 163 7.49 13.79 -17.36
CA ALA A 163 6.99 12.51 -17.90
C ALA A 163 7.96 11.82 -18.89
N PRO A 164 8.56 12.50 -19.90
CA PRO A 164 9.49 11.84 -20.81
C PRO A 164 10.78 11.37 -20.11
N LEU A 165 11.18 12.04 -19.02
CA LEU A 165 12.36 11.63 -18.25
C LEU A 165 12.07 10.35 -17.45
N PHE A 166 10.88 10.24 -16.86
CA PHE A 166 10.49 9.08 -16.08
C PHE A 166 10.27 7.81 -16.92
N SER A 167 10.01 7.94 -18.23
CA SER A 167 9.90 6.81 -19.17
C SER A 167 11.16 5.93 -19.18
N TYR A 168 12.33 6.52 -18.97
CA TYR A 168 13.62 5.83 -18.92
C TYR A 168 13.95 5.20 -17.55
N THR A 169 13.06 5.34 -16.55
CA THR A 169 13.35 4.84 -15.20
C THR A 169 13.37 3.30 -15.21
N PRO A 170 14.46 2.66 -14.74
CA PRO A 170 14.51 1.20 -14.65
C PRO A 170 13.62 0.71 -13.52
N LEU A 171 12.81 -0.32 -13.79
CA LEU A 171 11.93 -0.95 -12.80
C LEU A 171 12.70 -1.48 -11.57
N VAL A 172 13.95 -1.90 -11.76
CA VAL A 172 14.84 -2.33 -10.68
C VAL A 172 15.05 -1.23 -9.63
N ALA A 173 15.22 0.03 -10.06
CA ALA A 173 15.40 1.15 -9.14
C ALA A 173 14.12 1.43 -8.35
N LEU A 174 12.96 1.35 -9.00
CA LEU A 174 11.67 1.50 -8.33
C LEU A 174 11.46 0.40 -7.27
N SER A 175 11.76 -0.85 -7.63
CA SER A 175 11.71 -1.98 -6.71
C SER A 175 12.67 -1.83 -5.53
N ALA A 176 13.90 -1.35 -5.77
CA ALA A 176 14.87 -1.09 -4.71
C ALA A 176 14.40 -0.01 -3.72
N ILE A 177 13.78 1.07 -4.21
CA ILE A 177 13.22 2.14 -3.36
C ILE A 177 12.04 1.62 -2.53
N ILE A 178 11.16 0.80 -3.11
CA ILE A 178 10.04 0.22 -2.38
C ILE A 178 10.55 -0.74 -1.30
N MET A 179 11.54 -1.59 -1.63
CA MET A 179 12.20 -2.49 -0.66
C MET A 179 12.77 -1.71 0.53
N SER A 180 13.52 -0.63 0.27
CA SER A 180 14.14 0.15 1.35
C SER A 180 13.09 0.84 2.24
N ALA A 181 12.01 1.36 1.64
CA ALA A 181 10.91 1.97 2.39
C ALA A 181 10.14 0.95 3.25
N MET A 182 9.87 -0.24 2.71
CA MET A 182 9.16 -1.31 3.43
C MET A 182 9.98 -1.88 4.59
N LEU A 183 11.30 -2.05 4.42
CA LEU A 183 12.19 -2.50 5.49
C LEU A 183 12.24 -1.48 6.64
N GLY A 184 12.20 -0.18 6.34
CA GLY A 184 12.12 0.88 7.35
C GLY A 184 10.84 0.85 8.20
N LEU A 185 9.79 0.16 7.75
CA LEU A 185 8.50 0.06 8.44
C LEU A 185 8.48 -1.04 9.53
N ILE A 186 9.45 -1.96 9.50
CA ILE A 186 9.51 -3.11 10.40
C ILE A 186 10.24 -2.71 11.69
N ASN A 187 9.46 -2.42 12.75
CA ASN A 187 10.00 -2.12 14.07
C ASN A 187 10.03 -3.39 14.94
N TYR A 188 11.17 -4.06 14.97
CA TYR A 188 11.37 -5.28 15.77
C TYR A 188 11.30 -5.02 17.28
N LYS A 189 11.66 -3.80 17.72
CA LYS A 189 11.68 -3.44 19.15
C LYS A 189 10.28 -3.44 19.77
N GLU A 190 9.30 -2.90 19.05
CA GLU A 190 7.90 -2.93 19.48
C GLU A 190 7.36 -4.36 19.59
N MET A 191 7.75 -5.25 18.67
CA MET A 191 7.28 -6.64 18.71
C MET A 191 7.77 -7.37 19.97
N ILE A 192 9.03 -7.14 20.35
CA ILE A 192 9.63 -7.71 21.57
C ILE A 192 8.99 -7.10 22.82
N HIS A 193 8.71 -5.79 22.80
CA HIS A 193 8.04 -5.11 23.90
C HIS A 193 6.61 -5.66 24.10
N LEU A 194 5.85 -5.82 23.01
CA LEU A 194 4.49 -6.35 23.03
C LEU A 194 4.46 -7.76 23.65
N PHE A 195 5.42 -8.62 23.28
CA PHE A 195 5.56 -9.96 23.87
C PHE A 195 5.76 -9.96 25.39
N LYS A 196 6.41 -8.93 25.94
CA LYS A 196 6.65 -8.80 27.39
C LYS A 196 5.45 -8.22 28.14
N VAL A 197 4.64 -7.40 27.49
CA VAL A 197 3.49 -6.72 28.11
C VAL A 197 2.25 -7.60 28.06
N ASP A 198 1.87 -8.07 26.87
CA ASP A 198 0.65 -8.85 26.66
C ASP A 198 0.88 -9.98 25.66
N LYS A 199 0.78 -11.22 26.15
CA LYS A 199 0.96 -12.42 25.32
C LYS A 199 -0.22 -12.65 24.37
N PHE A 200 -1.44 -12.24 24.73
CA PHE A 200 -2.62 -12.40 23.87
C PHE A 200 -2.54 -11.47 22.66
N ASP A 201 -2.21 -10.19 22.87
CA ASP A 201 -2.00 -9.23 21.78
C ASP A 201 -0.85 -9.65 20.85
N PHE A 202 0.20 -10.27 21.42
CA PHE A 202 1.26 -10.86 20.62
C PHE A 202 0.78 -12.01 19.73
N VAL A 203 -0.10 -12.89 20.22
CA VAL A 203 -0.68 -13.97 19.40
C VAL A 203 -1.56 -13.40 18.28
N ILE A 204 -2.37 -12.38 18.56
CA ILE A 204 -3.18 -11.69 17.52
C ILE A 204 -2.27 -11.07 16.45
N CYS A 205 -1.18 -10.41 16.86
CA CYS A 205 -0.22 -9.82 15.93
C CYS A 205 0.51 -10.88 15.09
N MET A 206 0.91 -11.99 15.72
CA MET A 206 1.61 -13.09 15.05
C MET A 206 0.69 -13.83 14.07
N THR A 207 -0.56 -14.07 14.44
CA THR A 207 -1.55 -14.70 13.56
C THR A 207 -1.88 -13.80 12.37
N ALA A 208 -1.99 -12.48 12.56
CA ALA A 208 -2.11 -11.52 11.47
C ALA A 208 -0.90 -11.57 10.54
N PHE A 209 0.30 -11.57 11.10
CA PHE A 209 1.55 -11.59 10.35
C PHE A 209 1.71 -12.88 9.52
N LEU A 210 1.54 -14.04 10.16
CA LEU A 210 1.67 -15.34 9.50
C LEU A 210 0.52 -15.59 8.52
N GLY A 211 -0.71 -15.25 8.88
CA GLY A 211 -1.89 -15.43 8.02
C GLY A 211 -1.77 -14.62 6.73
N VAL A 212 -1.36 -13.35 6.83
CA VAL A 212 -1.14 -12.51 5.65
C VAL A 212 0.02 -13.06 4.82
N SER A 213 1.16 -13.40 5.44
CA SER A 213 2.36 -13.88 4.74
C SER A 213 2.15 -15.21 4.00
N PHE A 214 1.46 -16.19 4.61
CA PHE A 214 1.40 -17.54 4.07
C PHE A 214 0.11 -17.87 3.30
N ILE A 215 -1.01 -17.18 3.56
CA ILE A 215 -2.31 -17.57 3.02
C ILE A 215 -2.88 -16.57 2.02
N SER A 216 -3.03 -15.31 2.44
CA SER A 216 -3.53 -14.18 1.65
C SER A 216 -3.86 -13.03 2.60
N MET A 217 -3.82 -11.81 2.09
CA MET A 217 -4.13 -10.61 2.86
C MET A 217 -5.54 -10.65 3.48
N ASP A 218 -6.55 -11.05 2.71
CA ASP A 218 -7.95 -11.06 3.16
C ASP A 218 -8.19 -12.07 4.29
N VAL A 219 -7.68 -13.29 4.12
CA VAL A 219 -7.84 -14.38 5.09
C VAL A 219 -7.06 -14.09 6.37
N GLY A 220 -5.83 -13.58 6.25
CA GLY A 220 -5.02 -13.20 7.40
C GLY A 220 -5.69 -12.14 8.27
N LEU A 221 -6.30 -11.12 7.65
CA LEU A 221 -7.05 -10.09 8.37
C LEU A 221 -8.29 -10.67 9.05
N MET A 222 -9.08 -11.48 8.35
CA MET A 222 -10.29 -12.12 8.92
C MET A 222 -9.97 -13.00 10.13
N LEU A 223 -8.89 -13.80 10.07
CA LEU A 223 -8.46 -14.64 11.19
C LEU A 223 -8.09 -13.79 12.41
N SER A 224 -7.36 -12.70 12.20
CA SER A 224 -6.93 -11.79 13.27
C SER A 224 -8.12 -11.18 14.01
N VAL A 225 -9.12 -10.72 13.26
CA VAL A 225 -10.34 -10.14 13.83
C VAL A 225 -11.12 -11.18 14.63
N ARG A 226 -11.24 -12.42 14.12
CA ARG A 226 -11.93 -13.50 14.83
C ARG A 226 -11.28 -13.86 16.16
N ILE A 227 -9.95 -13.89 16.19
CA ILE A 227 -9.21 -14.20 17.43
C ILE A 227 -9.38 -13.04 18.42
N SER A 228 -9.27 -11.81 17.94
CA SER A 228 -9.48 -10.61 18.75
C SER A 228 -10.90 -10.49 19.31
N SER A 229 -11.93 -10.98 18.61
CA SER A 229 -13.32 -10.94 19.10
C SER A 229 -13.65 -12.06 20.09
N THR A 230 -12.77 -13.07 20.22
CA THR A 230 -12.99 -14.25 21.07
C THR A 230 -12.29 -14.10 22.43
N THR A 231 -11.37 -13.14 22.55
CA THR A 231 -10.63 -12.79 23.78
C THR A 231 -11.30 -11.61 24.45
#